data_AF-A0A9X4P7Z9-F1
#
_entry.id   AF-A0A9X4P7Z9-F1
#
_cell.length_a   1.000
_cell.length_b   1.000
_cell.length_c   1.000
_cell.angle_alpha   90.00
_cell.angle_beta   90.00
_cell.angle_gamma   90.00
#
_symmetry.space_group_name_H-M   'P 1'
#
loop_
_entity.id
_entity.type
_entity.pdbx_description
1 polymer ?
#
loop_
_entity_poly.entity_id
_entity_poly.type
_entity_poly.pdbx_seq_one_letter_code
_entity_poly.pdbx_strand_id
1 'polypeptide(L)'
;MADLKKEFETAGFTDVVTVLATGNVIFSSETLPDLSFLPVQSFIKTEQQVREIVKNNPFQPDENYHLYVFVAEKAFAQIAQSEFNSVKTGGEVGLVRSDSFYWQVPKEATLTTAFGRILGKKAYKDLFTSRNINTMERIIKKL
;
A
#
# COMPACT_ATOMS: atom_id res chain seq x y z
N MET A 1 11.91 -13.50 -3.32
CA MET A 1 12.42 -12.19 -2.86
C MET A 1 13.87 -11.98 -3.24
N ALA A 2 14.75 -12.99 -3.08
CA ALA A 2 16.09 -12.95 -3.65
C ALA A 2 16.06 -12.73 -5.18
N ASP A 3 15.15 -13.41 -5.89
CA ASP A 3 14.98 -13.22 -7.34
C ASP A 3 14.57 -11.79 -7.68
N LEU A 4 13.57 -11.24 -6.99
CA LEU A 4 13.13 -9.84 -7.17
C LEU A 4 14.28 -8.85 -6.91
N LYS A 5 15.09 -9.08 -5.87
CA LYS A 5 16.29 -8.26 -5.64
C LYS A 5 17.25 -8.32 -6.83
N LYS A 6 17.52 -9.53 -7.33
CA LYS A 6 18.42 -9.75 -8.48
C LYS A 6 17.88 -9.12 -9.76
N GLU A 7 16.57 -9.13 -9.99
CA GLU A 7 15.94 -8.45 -11.13
C GLU A 7 16.21 -6.94 -11.10
N PHE A 8 16.03 -6.30 -9.95
CA PHE A 8 16.35 -4.88 -9.77
C PHE A 8 17.84 -4.59 -9.97
N GLU A 9 18.73 -5.40 -9.39
CA GLU A 9 20.18 -5.25 -9.59
C GLU A 9 20.58 -5.42 -11.07
N THR A 10 19.95 -6.37 -11.77
CA THR A 10 20.18 -6.61 -13.21
C THR A 10 19.67 -5.45 -14.06
N ALA A 11 18.59 -4.80 -13.64
CA ALA A 11 18.07 -3.58 -14.26
C ALA A 11 18.91 -2.32 -13.93
N GLY A 12 19.97 -2.44 -13.12
CA GLY A 12 20.91 -1.36 -12.83
C GLY A 12 20.59 -0.55 -11.58
N PHE A 13 19.64 -0.97 -10.75
CA PHE A 13 19.34 -0.31 -9.48
C PHE A 13 20.38 -0.65 -8.41
N THR A 14 20.70 0.32 -7.56
CA THR A 14 21.64 0.19 -6.44
C THR A 14 20.94 0.21 -5.09
N ASP A 15 21.66 -0.20 -4.05
CA ASP A 15 21.17 -0.24 -2.66
C ASP A 15 19.86 -1.03 -2.49
N VAL A 16 19.70 -2.09 -3.29
CA VAL A 16 18.45 -2.85 -3.35
C VAL A 16 18.23 -3.66 -2.08
N VAL A 17 17.16 -3.33 -1.37
CA VAL A 17 16.69 -4.01 -0.17
C VAL A 17 15.24 -4.46 -0.38
N THR A 18 14.95 -5.73 -0.09
CA THR A 18 13.57 -6.23 -0.09
C THR A 18 13.05 -6.31 1.35
N VAL A 19 11.79 -5.94 1.55
CA VAL A 19 11.14 -5.91 2.86
C VAL A 19 9.94 -6.86 2.87
N LEU A 20 10.06 -7.95 3.63
CA LEU A 20 9.10 -9.06 3.71
C LEU A 20 8.89 -9.77 2.36
N ALA A 21 8.09 -10.83 2.36
CA ALA A 21 7.72 -11.58 1.15
C ALA A 21 6.46 -11.03 0.45
N THR A 22 6.23 -9.71 0.52
CA THR A 22 4.99 -9.06 0.03
C THR A 22 5.25 -8.00 -1.05
N GLY A 23 6.40 -8.08 -1.74
CA GLY A 23 6.70 -7.22 -2.89
C GLY A 23 6.95 -5.76 -2.50
N ASN A 24 7.77 -5.53 -1.47
CA ASN A 24 8.28 -4.19 -1.14
C ASN A 24 9.78 -4.16 -1.42
N VAL A 25 10.20 -3.18 -2.22
CA VAL A 25 11.59 -2.99 -2.63
C VAL A 25 11.99 -1.55 -2.35
N ILE A 26 13.14 -1.36 -1.73
CA ILE A 26 13.81 -0.09 -1.51
C ILE A 26 15.05 -0.10 -2.41
N PHE A 27 15.31 1.03 -3.08
CA PHE A 27 16.47 1.23 -3.94
C PHE A 27 16.76 2.73 -4.07
N SER A 28 17.98 3.06 -4.46
CA SER A 28 18.41 4.44 -4.74
C SER A 28 18.18 4.79 -6.21
N SER A 29 17.74 6.02 -6.49
CA SER A 29 17.65 6.55 -7.85
C SER A 29 17.69 8.08 -7.84
N GLU A 30 18.42 8.67 -8.79
CA GLU A 30 18.50 10.13 -8.96
C GLU A 30 17.34 10.70 -9.79
N THR A 31 16.66 9.85 -10.55
CA THR A 31 15.56 10.21 -11.44
C THR A 31 14.33 9.36 -11.17
N LEU A 32 13.22 9.63 -11.85
CA LEU A 32 12.05 8.76 -11.78
C LEU A 32 12.41 7.41 -12.43
N PRO A 33 12.34 6.29 -11.67
CA PRO A 33 12.80 5.00 -12.17
C PRO A 33 11.79 4.40 -13.15
N ASP A 34 12.29 3.77 -14.22
CA ASP A 34 11.48 2.94 -15.12
C ASP A 34 11.38 1.52 -14.56
N LEU A 35 10.17 1.13 -14.18
CA LEU A 35 9.87 -0.20 -13.64
C LEU A 35 9.16 -1.12 -14.66
N SER A 36 9.20 -0.78 -15.96
CA SER A 36 8.54 -1.54 -17.04
C SER A 36 9.07 -2.98 -17.19
N PHE A 37 10.22 -3.30 -16.61
CA PHE A 37 10.76 -4.66 -16.55
C PHE A 37 9.97 -5.59 -15.62
N LEU A 38 9.14 -5.04 -14.72
CA LEU A 38 8.31 -5.83 -13.82
C LEU A 38 7.01 -6.27 -14.53
N PRO A 39 6.57 -7.53 -14.34
CA PRO A 39 5.35 -8.03 -14.99
C PRO A 39 4.05 -7.58 -14.29
N VAL A 40 4.13 -6.65 -13.35
CA VAL A 40 3.03 -6.23 -12.48
C VAL A 40 3.01 -4.71 -12.30
N GLN A 41 1.82 -4.16 -12.06
CA GLN A 41 1.70 -2.75 -11.70
C GLN A 41 2.47 -2.48 -10.41
N SER A 42 3.32 -1.46 -10.46
CA SER A 42 4.15 -1.02 -9.34
C SER A 42 3.82 0.41 -8.97
N PHE A 43 3.99 0.75 -7.69
CA PHE A 43 3.76 2.09 -7.15
C PHE A 43 5.05 2.60 -6.51
N ILE A 44 5.52 3.74 -6.99
CA ILE A 44 6.75 4.37 -6.50
C ILE A 44 6.36 5.45 -5.49
N LYS A 45 7.01 5.45 -4.33
CA LYS A 45 6.94 6.52 -3.33
C LYS A 45 8.34 6.88 -2.87
N THR A 46 8.60 8.16 -2.69
CA THR A 46 9.85 8.63 -2.07
C THR A 46 9.86 8.30 -0.59
N GLU A 47 11.05 8.31 0.03
CA GLU A 47 11.19 8.17 1.48
C GLU A 47 10.28 9.16 2.24
N GLN A 48 10.27 10.43 1.83
CA GLN A 48 9.43 11.46 2.44
C GLN A 48 7.95 11.07 2.38
N GLN A 49 7.46 10.62 1.23
CA GLN A 49 6.06 10.20 1.05
C GLN A 49 5.72 9.00 1.94
N VAL A 50 6.63 8.02 2.07
CA VAL A 50 6.43 6.86 2.96
C VAL A 50 6.34 7.30 4.42
N ARG A 51 7.21 8.22 4.86
CA ARG A 51 7.17 8.78 6.22
C ARG A 51 5.88 9.56 6.48
N GLU A 52 5.43 10.36 5.51
CA GLU A 52 4.17 11.11 5.59
C GLU A 52 2.94 10.19 5.66
N ILE A 53 2.94 9.08 4.91
CA ILE A 53 1.87 8.07 4.98
C ILE A 53 1.75 7.50 6.40
N VAL A 54 2.86 7.11 7.01
CA VAL A 54 2.81 6.55 8.38
C VAL A 54 2.40 7.63 9.39
N LYS A 55 2.93 8.84 9.27
CA LYS A 55 2.61 9.97 10.16
C LYS A 55 1.13 10.36 10.10
N ASN A 56 0.50 10.27 8.93
CA ASN A 56 -0.89 10.67 8.71
C ASN A 56 -1.89 9.54 9.00
N ASN A 57 -1.44 8.37 9.49
CA ASN A 57 -2.33 7.30 9.91
C ASN A 57 -3.29 7.80 10.99
N PRO A 58 -4.62 7.80 10.75
CA PRO A 58 -5.61 8.35 11.67
C PRO A 58 -5.99 7.36 12.79
N PHE A 59 -5.57 6.10 12.69
CA PHE A 59 -6.01 5.02 13.57
C PHE A 59 -4.96 4.71 14.62
N GLN A 60 -5.43 4.39 15.83
CA GLN A 60 -4.60 3.82 16.87
C GLN A 60 -4.44 2.32 16.64
N PRO A 61 -3.27 1.72 16.97
CA PRO A 61 -3.10 0.28 16.94
C PRO A 61 -4.16 -0.43 17.81
N ASP A 62 -4.77 -1.47 17.26
CA ASP A 62 -5.74 -2.32 17.95
C ASP A 62 -5.46 -3.79 17.59
N GLU A 63 -5.43 -4.65 18.60
CA GLU A 63 -5.13 -6.07 18.43
C GLU A 63 -6.21 -6.83 17.65
N ASN A 64 -7.42 -6.30 17.56
CA ASN A 64 -8.55 -6.93 16.86
C ASN A 64 -8.66 -6.48 15.40
N TYR A 65 -7.89 -5.49 14.99
CA TYR A 65 -8.01 -4.88 13.66
C TYR A 65 -6.71 -4.93 12.86
N HIS A 66 -6.86 -4.94 11.55
CA HIS A 66 -5.81 -4.56 10.62
C HIS A 66 -5.98 -3.10 10.22
N LEU A 67 -4.86 -2.37 10.20
CA LEU A 67 -4.77 -1.02 9.69
C LEU A 67 -4.08 -1.06 8.33
N TYR A 68 -4.81 -0.77 7.28
CA TYR A 68 -4.30 -0.69 5.92
C TYR A 68 -4.23 0.75 5.44
N VAL A 69 -3.24 1.03 4.60
CA VAL A 69 -3.19 2.22 3.75
C VAL A 69 -3.13 1.80 2.30
N PHE A 70 -3.80 2.55 1.43
CA PHE A 70 -3.76 2.32 -0.01
C PHE A 70 -2.69 3.20 -0.64
N VAL A 71 -1.67 2.54 -1.21
CA VAL A 71 -0.62 3.18 -1.98
C VAL A 71 -1.08 3.19 -3.44
N ALA A 72 -1.33 4.38 -3.96
CA ALA A 72 -1.92 4.60 -5.27
C ALA A 72 -1.55 5.98 -5.84
N GLU A 73 -2.09 6.28 -7.02
CA GLU A 73 -2.25 7.65 -7.51
C GLU A 73 -3.23 8.44 -6.64
N LYS A 74 -3.02 9.76 -6.52
CA LYS A 74 -3.77 10.62 -5.58
C LYS A 74 -5.28 10.55 -5.77
N ALA A 75 -5.74 10.51 -7.01
CA ALA A 75 -7.17 10.45 -7.35
C ALA A 75 -7.87 9.20 -6.79
N PHE A 76 -7.13 8.11 -6.58
CA PHE A 76 -7.71 6.86 -6.11
C PHE A 76 -8.23 6.93 -4.68
N ALA A 77 -7.67 7.78 -3.83
CA ALA A 77 -8.12 7.92 -2.44
C ALA A 77 -9.60 8.32 -2.35
N GLN A 78 -10.07 9.22 -3.23
CA GLN A 78 -11.47 9.65 -3.27
C GLN A 78 -12.40 8.58 -3.87
N ILE A 79 -11.90 7.81 -4.84
CA ILE A 79 -12.63 6.66 -5.39
C ILE A 79 -12.86 5.62 -4.28
N ALA A 80 -11.80 5.27 -3.54
CA ALA A 80 -11.89 4.34 -2.41
C ALA A 80 -12.84 4.84 -1.32
N GLN A 81 -12.82 6.13 -0.99
CA GLN A 81 -13.77 6.73 -0.05
C GLN A 81 -15.22 6.61 -0.52
N SER A 82 -15.47 6.87 -1.81
CA SER A 82 -16.81 6.79 -2.39
C SER A 82 -17.33 5.35 -2.37
N GLU A 83 -16.48 4.39 -2.70
CA GLU A 83 -16.81 2.95 -2.62
C GLU A 83 -17.03 2.48 -1.18
N PHE A 84 -16.26 3.00 -0.23
CA PHE A 84 -16.46 2.70 1.18
C PHE A 84 -17.81 3.22 1.68
N ASN A 85 -18.19 4.44 1.29
CA ASN A 85 -19.45 5.06 1.67
C ASN A 85 -20.67 4.42 0.97
N SER A 86 -20.47 3.66 -0.11
CA SER A 86 -21.55 3.01 -0.87
C SER A 86 -22.04 1.70 -0.24
N VAL A 87 -21.31 1.17 0.75
CA VAL A 87 -21.61 -0.12 1.39
C VAL A 87 -21.90 0.02 2.88
N LYS A 88 -22.63 -0.97 3.42
CA LYS A 88 -22.78 -1.10 4.87
C LYS A 88 -21.51 -1.70 5.46
N THR A 89 -20.92 -0.99 6.41
CA THR A 89 -19.68 -1.37 7.09
C THR A 89 -19.97 -2.12 8.39
N GLY A 90 -19.35 -3.29 8.58
CA GLY A 90 -19.56 -4.14 9.76
C GLY A 90 -18.52 -3.93 10.87
N GLY A 91 -18.27 -2.68 11.27
CA GLY A 91 -17.17 -2.31 12.17
C GLY A 91 -15.89 -1.86 11.46
N GLU A 92 -15.96 -1.63 10.15
CA GLU A 92 -14.89 -1.02 9.40
C GLU A 92 -14.90 0.50 9.55
N VAL A 93 -13.73 1.13 9.52
CA VAL A 93 -13.59 2.59 9.43
C VAL A 93 -12.67 2.92 8.26
N GLY A 94 -13.15 3.74 7.34
CA GLY A 94 -12.46 4.12 6.12
C GLY A 94 -12.43 5.63 5.98
N LEU A 95 -11.24 6.21 5.86
CA LEU A 95 -11.10 7.66 5.78
C LEU A 95 -9.89 8.09 4.97
N VAL A 96 -10.05 9.19 4.22
CA VAL A 96 -8.96 9.85 3.51
C VAL A 96 -8.22 10.81 4.45
N ARG A 97 -6.89 10.71 4.47
CA ARG A 97 -6.00 11.77 4.96
C ARG A 97 -4.98 12.11 3.88
N SER A 98 -4.83 13.40 3.61
CA SER A 98 -4.00 13.91 2.53
C SER A 98 -4.39 13.23 1.21
N ASP A 99 -3.51 12.44 0.61
CA ASP A 99 -3.72 11.75 -0.66
C ASP A 99 -3.81 10.22 -0.49
N SER A 100 -4.12 9.72 0.71
CA SER A 100 -4.17 8.28 0.98
C SER A 100 -5.44 7.89 1.70
N PHE A 101 -6.01 6.77 1.28
CA PHE A 101 -7.14 6.16 1.96
C PHE A 101 -6.61 5.17 3.02
N TYR A 102 -7.08 5.33 4.25
CA TYR A 102 -6.77 4.46 5.37
C TYR A 102 -8.01 3.64 5.70
N TRP A 103 -7.81 2.36 5.99
CA TRP A 103 -8.87 1.42 6.27
C TRP A 103 -8.54 0.57 7.48
N GLN A 104 -9.35 0.70 8.52
CA GLN A 104 -9.39 -0.18 9.67
C GLN A 104 -10.47 -1.25 9.43
N VAL A 105 -10.08 -2.52 9.53
CA VAL A 105 -10.96 -3.68 9.30
C VAL A 105 -10.71 -4.75 10.36
N PRO A 106 -11.75 -5.42 10.89
CA PRO A 106 -11.56 -6.54 11.79
C PRO A 106 -10.62 -7.60 11.18
N LYS A 107 -9.75 -8.18 12.00
CA LYS A 107 -8.92 -9.30 11.55
C LYS A 107 -9.80 -10.42 11.01
N GLU A 108 -9.26 -11.15 10.04
CA GLU A 108 -9.95 -12.25 9.32
C GLU A 108 -11.14 -11.83 8.44
N ALA A 109 -11.59 -10.57 8.50
CA ALA A 109 -12.72 -10.08 7.72
C ALA A 109 -12.33 -9.35 6.41
N THR A 110 -11.03 -9.06 6.19
CA THR A 110 -10.52 -8.24 5.07
C THR A 110 -11.10 -8.61 3.69
N LEU A 111 -11.29 -9.90 3.41
CA LEU A 111 -11.80 -10.36 2.11
C LEU A 111 -13.31 -10.65 2.10
N THR A 112 -13.95 -10.67 3.26
CA THR A 112 -15.36 -11.06 3.41
C THR A 112 -16.28 -9.85 3.60
N THR A 113 -15.76 -8.69 3.97
CA THR A 113 -16.55 -7.46 4.06
C THR A 113 -17.06 -7.00 2.69
N ALA A 114 -18.13 -6.21 2.68
CA ALA A 114 -18.70 -5.66 1.44
C ALA A 114 -17.66 -4.79 0.72
N PHE A 115 -16.91 -3.96 1.45
CA PHE A 115 -15.84 -3.14 0.90
C PHE A 115 -14.67 -3.99 0.40
N GLY A 116 -14.21 -4.98 1.19
CA GLY A 116 -13.16 -5.91 0.78
C GLY A 116 -13.45 -6.64 -0.54
N ARG A 117 -14.71 -7.03 -0.76
CA ARG A 117 -15.16 -7.63 -2.03
C ARG A 117 -15.16 -6.64 -3.19
N ILE A 118 -15.48 -5.36 -2.96
CA ILE A 118 -15.38 -4.32 -3.98
C ILE A 118 -13.92 -4.17 -4.42
N LEU A 119 -13.01 -4.05 -3.47
CA LEU A 119 -11.57 -3.90 -3.73
C LEU A 119 -10.98 -5.07 -4.52
N GLY A 120 -11.52 -6.28 -4.35
CA GLY A 120 -11.10 -7.47 -5.08
C GLY A 120 -11.56 -7.53 -6.54
N LYS A 121 -12.39 -6.60 -7.02
CA LYS A 121 -12.86 -6.57 -8.41
C LYS A 121 -11.70 -6.25 -9.36
N LYS A 122 -11.71 -6.88 -10.53
CA LYS A 122 -10.70 -6.66 -11.60
C LYS A 122 -10.51 -5.19 -11.97
N ALA A 123 -11.58 -4.39 -11.90
CA ALA A 123 -11.53 -2.95 -12.18
C ALA A 123 -10.56 -2.17 -11.26
N TYR A 124 -10.26 -2.70 -10.06
CA TYR A 124 -9.40 -2.05 -9.07
C TYR A 124 -8.00 -2.63 -8.97
N LYS A 125 -7.74 -3.77 -9.63
CA LYS A 125 -6.51 -4.57 -9.47
C LYS A 125 -5.22 -3.76 -9.65
N ASP A 126 -5.20 -2.90 -10.66
CA ASP A 126 -3.99 -2.14 -11.05
C ASP A 126 -4.09 -0.66 -10.64
N LEU A 127 -5.11 -0.29 -9.85
CA LEU A 127 -5.30 1.11 -9.44
C LEU A 127 -4.67 1.44 -8.09
N PHE A 128 -4.39 0.43 -7.27
CA PHE A 128 -3.77 0.62 -5.96
C PHE A 128 -3.12 -0.65 -5.44
N THR A 129 -2.39 -0.52 -4.34
CA THR A 129 -1.99 -1.65 -3.53
C THR A 129 -2.25 -1.35 -2.05
N SER A 130 -2.85 -2.28 -1.32
CA SER A 130 -3.04 -2.16 0.12
C SER A 130 -1.79 -2.64 0.87
N ARG A 131 -1.37 -1.89 1.89
CA ARG A 131 -0.27 -2.26 2.77
C ARG A 131 -0.68 -2.05 4.21
N ASN A 132 -0.35 -3.01 5.07
CA ASN A 132 -0.56 -2.86 6.49
C ASN A 132 0.38 -1.75 7.01
N ILE A 133 -0.09 -0.90 7.93
CA ILE A 133 0.73 0.18 8.50
C ILE A 133 2.01 -0.37 9.15
N ASN A 134 1.96 -1.53 9.80
CA ASN A 134 3.14 -2.18 10.35
C ASN A 134 4.17 -2.54 9.27
N THR A 135 3.73 -2.82 8.04
CA THR A 135 4.64 -3.03 6.90
C THR A 135 5.31 -1.72 6.50
N MET A 136 4.56 -0.61 6.46
CA MET A 136 5.11 0.72 6.17
C MET A 136 6.14 1.14 7.22
N GLU A 137 5.88 0.89 8.50
CA GLU A 137 6.85 1.13 9.58
C GLU A 137 8.13 0.29 9.44
N ARG A 138 8.02 -0.97 9.00
CA ARG A 138 9.18 -1.82 8.73
C ARG A 138 10.00 -1.32 7.54
N ILE A 139 9.36 -0.76 6.53
CA ILE A 139 10.03 -0.10 5.40
C ILE A 139 10.81 1.10 5.94
N ILE A 140 10.19 1.96 6.76
CA ILE A 140 10.88 3.14 7.35
C ILE A 140 12.12 2.75 8.15
N LYS A 141 12.10 1.61 8.86
CA LYS A 141 13.27 1.10 9.61
C LYS A 141 14.43 0.62 8.72
N LYS A 142 14.22 0.56 7.41
CA LYS A 142 15.19 0.11 6.40
C LYS A 142 15.58 1.21 5.41
N LEU A 143 14.96 2.40 5.51
CA LEU A 143 15.37 3.64 4.84
C LEU A 143 16.45 4.31 5.70
#